data_AF-A0A6P0X7A7-F1
#
_entry.id   AF-A0A6P0X7A7-F1
#
_cell.length_a   1.000
_cell.length_b   1.000
_cell.length_c   1.000
_cell.angle_alpha   90.00
_cell.angle_beta   90.00
_cell.angle_gamma   90.00
#
_symmetry.space_group_name_H-M   'P 1'
#
loop_
_entity.id
_entity.type
_entity.pdbx_description
1 polymer ?
#
loop_
_entity_poly.entity_id
_entity_poly.type
_entity_poly.pdbx_seq_one_letter_code
_entity_poly.pdbx_strand_id
1 'polypeptide(L)'
;MVISKRGLVLGATAVVLTTVAVTGAGIHSPQILASFQDSPKELVDEVWQIINREYVDATFNQVDWEAIRTQYVGDAHSYTNNEEAYKAIREMLDLLE
;
A
#
# COMPACT_ATOMS: atom_id res chain seq x y z
N MET A 1 -45.26 37.51 -5.85
CA MET A 1 -43.92 38.12 -6.05
C MET A 1 -43.70 39.12 -4.94
N VAL A 2 -42.98 38.74 -3.88
CA VAL A 2 -42.48 39.66 -2.84
C VAL A 2 -41.13 39.11 -2.37
N ILE A 3 -40.15 40.01 -2.37
CA ILE A 3 -38.72 39.79 -2.21
C ILE A 3 -38.40 39.68 -0.71
N SER A 4 -37.76 38.59 -0.27
CA SER A 4 -37.10 38.55 1.04
C SER A 4 -35.59 38.64 0.88
N LYS A 5 -35.05 39.67 1.51
CA LYS A 5 -33.70 40.19 1.34
C LYS A 5 -32.67 39.29 2.02
N ARG A 6 -31.62 38.96 1.28
CA ARG A 6 -30.36 38.39 1.77
C ARG A 6 -29.62 39.44 2.60
N GLY A 7 -29.01 39.04 3.71
CA GLY A 7 -27.94 39.80 4.34
C GLY A 7 -27.82 39.55 5.84
N LEU A 8 -26.78 38.80 6.23
CA LEU A 8 -25.73 39.23 7.16
C LEU A 8 -24.86 38.01 7.50
N VAL A 9 -23.80 37.76 6.72
CA VAL A 9 -22.72 36.86 7.16
C VAL A 9 -21.70 37.74 7.86
N LEU A 10 -21.76 37.75 9.20
CA LEU A 10 -20.76 38.40 10.04
C LEU A 10 -19.46 37.62 9.93
N GLY A 11 -18.51 38.21 9.21
CA GLY A 11 -17.13 37.76 9.18
C GLY A 11 -16.46 37.95 10.52
N ALA A 12 -15.86 36.87 11.02
CA ALA A 12 -14.82 36.94 12.03
C ALA A 12 -13.76 35.90 11.64
N THR A 13 -12.85 36.28 10.76
CA THR A 13 -11.57 35.58 10.57
C THR A 13 -10.74 35.78 11.83
N ALA A 14 -10.85 34.85 12.78
CA ALA A 14 -9.88 34.74 13.86
C ALA A 14 -8.68 33.92 13.36
N VAL A 15 -7.65 34.61 12.88
CA VAL A 15 -6.34 34.02 12.61
C VAL A 15 -5.66 33.80 13.95
N VAL A 16 -5.71 32.59 14.48
CA VAL A 16 -4.93 32.19 15.66
C VAL A 16 -3.61 31.61 15.18
N LEU A 17 -2.55 32.42 15.25
CA LEU A 17 -1.18 31.97 15.13
C LEU A 17 -0.73 31.42 16.49
N THR A 18 -0.72 30.10 16.66
CA THR A 18 -0.13 29.48 17.85
C THR A 18 0.88 28.40 17.46
N THR A 19 2.13 28.86 17.45
CA THR A 19 3.36 28.20 17.92
C THR A 19 3.62 26.75 17.50
N VAL A 20 4.61 26.59 16.63
CA VAL A 20 5.33 25.35 16.37
C VAL A 20 6.05 24.90 17.65
N ALA A 21 5.71 23.73 18.18
CA ALA A 21 6.57 23.00 19.09
C ALA A 21 7.41 22.01 18.28
N VAL A 22 8.68 22.34 18.01
CA VAL A 22 9.67 21.38 17.50
C VAL A 22 10.11 20.52 18.69
N THR A 23 9.40 19.42 18.94
CA THR A 23 9.96 18.33 19.73
C THR A 23 10.81 17.46 18.83
N GLY A 24 12.07 17.89 18.65
CA GLY A 24 13.14 17.01 18.24
C GLY A 24 13.54 16.12 19.40
N ALA A 25 12.81 15.03 19.61
CA ALA A 25 13.24 13.90 20.41
C ALA A 25 13.50 12.74 19.44
N GLY A 26 14.71 12.20 19.50
CA GLY A 26 15.31 11.43 18.41
C GLY A 26 14.52 10.21 17.94
N ILE A 27 14.24 10.19 16.64
CA ILE A 27 14.13 8.93 15.91
C ILE A 27 15.52 8.61 15.38
N HIS A 28 16.41 8.22 16.28
CA HIS A 28 17.63 7.49 15.92
C HIS A 28 17.46 6.05 16.39
N SER A 29 16.50 5.37 15.76
CA SER A 29 16.53 3.92 15.66
C SER A 29 16.86 3.56 14.21
N PRO A 30 18.15 3.43 13.84
CA PRO A 30 18.51 2.73 12.60
C PRO A 30 18.16 1.22 12.67
N GLN A 31 17.56 0.76 13.76
CA GLN A 31 17.30 -0.64 14.08
C GLN A 31 15.94 -1.14 13.57
N ILE A 32 15.01 -0.27 13.15
CA ILE A 32 13.73 -0.71 12.56
C ILE A 32 13.87 -0.98 11.06
N LEU A 33 14.89 -0.42 10.38
CA LEU A 33 15.11 -0.68 8.95
C LEU A 33 16.04 -1.87 8.66
N ALA A 34 16.64 -2.48 9.69
CA ALA A 34 17.65 -3.52 9.51
C ALA A 34 17.12 -4.96 9.61
N SER A 35 15.87 -5.16 10.02
CA SER A 35 15.26 -6.49 10.24
C SER A 35 14.02 -6.77 9.39
N PHE A 36 13.61 -5.85 8.50
CA PHE A 36 12.71 -6.14 7.37
C PHE A 36 13.51 -6.44 6.10
N GLN A 37 14.57 -7.23 6.23
CA GLN A 37 15.26 -7.74 5.05
C GLN A 37 14.42 -8.91 4.53
N ASP A 38 13.64 -8.62 3.49
CA ASP A 38 13.03 -9.58 2.56
C ASP A 38 12.44 -10.81 3.25
N SER A 39 11.36 -10.63 4.02
CA SER A 39 10.64 -11.82 4.47
C SER A 39 10.18 -12.60 3.23
N PRO A 40 10.18 -13.96 3.27
CA PRO A 40 9.79 -14.73 2.10
C PRO A 40 8.40 -14.35 1.56
N LYS A 41 7.51 -13.85 2.42
CA LYS A 41 6.20 -13.31 2.05
C LYS A 41 6.28 -11.96 1.33
N GLU A 42 7.11 -11.03 1.81
CA GLU A 42 7.33 -9.74 1.13
C GLU A 42 7.91 -9.96 -0.28
N LEU A 43 8.81 -10.93 -0.45
CA LEU A 43 9.36 -11.26 -1.76
C LEU A 43 8.27 -11.71 -2.76
N VAL A 44 7.28 -12.49 -2.32
CA VAL A 44 6.12 -12.86 -3.16
C VAL A 44 5.24 -11.64 -3.47
N ASP A 45 4.98 -10.77 -2.47
CA ASP A 45 4.19 -9.55 -2.68
C ASP A 45 4.85 -8.59 -3.66
N GLU A 46 6.16 -8.36 -3.56
CA GLU A 46 6.89 -7.49 -4.47
C GLU A 46 6.80 -7.98 -5.91
N VAL A 47 6.99 -9.28 -6.14
CA VAL A 47 6.86 -9.86 -7.48
C VAL A 47 5.43 -9.70 -7.99
N TRP A 48 4.42 -9.96 -7.16
CA TRP A 48 3.02 -9.73 -7.54
C TRP A 48 2.77 -8.26 -7.92
N GLN A 49 3.30 -7.31 -7.15
CA GLN A 49 3.16 -5.87 -7.42
C GLN A 49 3.85 -5.45 -8.73
N ILE A 50 5.05 -5.97 -9.00
CA ILE A 50 5.78 -5.71 -10.24
C ILE A 50 4.95 -6.18 -11.44
N ILE A 51 4.42 -7.41 -11.39
CA ILE A 51 3.57 -7.94 -12.47
C ILE A 51 2.31 -7.07 -12.59
N ASN A 52 1.64 -6.77 -11.48
CA ASN A 52 0.43 -5.96 -11.50
C ASN A 52 0.65 -4.57 -12.15
N ARG A 53 1.85 -4.00 -12.06
CA ARG A 53 2.18 -2.69 -12.63
C ARG A 53 2.69 -2.76 -14.08
N GLU A 54 3.45 -3.79 -14.41
CA GLU A 54 4.24 -3.85 -15.65
C GLU A 54 3.73 -4.89 -16.66
N TYR A 55 2.78 -5.75 -16.30
CA TYR A 55 2.25 -6.75 -17.21
C TYR A 55 1.46 -6.11 -18.36
N VAL A 56 1.75 -6.54 -19.59
CA VAL A 56 1.29 -5.85 -20.81
C VAL A 56 -0.18 -6.13 -21.11
N ASP A 57 -0.66 -7.34 -20.82
CA ASP A 57 -2.05 -7.72 -21.00
C ASP A 57 -2.86 -7.39 -19.74
N ALA A 58 -3.72 -6.37 -19.84
CA ALA A 58 -4.57 -5.93 -18.73
C ALA A 58 -5.58 -6.99 -18.24
N THR A 59 -5.79 -8.08 -18.99
CA THR A 59 -6.64 -9.20 -18.57
C THR A 59 -5.88 -10.31 -17.84
N PHE A 60 -4.56 -10.19 -17.69
CA PHE A 60 -3.72 -11.19 -17.02
C PHE A 60 -3.97 -12.62 -17.53
N ASN A 61 -4.07 -12.81 -18.86
CA ASN A 61 -4.43 -14.10 -19.46
C ASN A 61 -5.80 -14.64 -18.99
N GLN A 62 -6.79 -13.75 -18.82
CA GLN A 62 -8.12 -14.06 -18.28
C GLN A 62 -8.12 -14.58 -16.82
N VAL A 63 -7.01 -14.41 -16.10
CA VAL A 63 -6.88 -14.76 -14.68
C VAL A 63 -7.31 -13.59 -13.81
N ASP A 64 -8.08 -13.87 -12.75
CA ASP A 64 -8.41 -12.89 -11.72
C ASP A 64 -7.18 -12.60 -10.86
N TRP A 65 -6.38 -11.62 -11.30
CA TRP A 65 -5.10 -11.30 -10.68
C TRP A 65 -5.20 -10.77 -9.25
N GLU A 66 -6.31 -10.12 -8.90
CA GLU A 66 -6.57 -9.64 -7.54
C GLU A 66 -6.89 -10.81 -6.59
N ALA A 67 -7.64 -11.81 -7.07
CA ALA A 67 -7.87 -13.05 -6.32
C ALA A 67 -6.57 -13.82 -6.08
N ILE A 68 -5.66 -13.87 -7.07
CA ILE A 68 -4.33 -14.47 -6.92
C ILE A 68 -3.52 -13.81 -5.81
N ARG A 69 -3.59 -12.47 -5.66
CA ARG A 69 -2.94 -11.78 -4.54
C ARG A 69 -3.40 -12.30 -3.20
N THR A 70 -4.71 -12.48 -3.04
CA THR A 70 -5.30 -12.97 -1.79
C THR A 70 -4.85 -14.41 -1.51
N GLN A 71 -4.70 -15.23 -2.55
CA GLN A 71 -4.22 -16.61 -2.43
C GLN A 71 -2.75 -16.70 -1.98
N TYR A 72 -1.87 -15.90 -2.58
CA TYR A 72 -0.41 -16.02 -2.38
C TYR A 72 0.11 -15.10 -1.26
N VAL A 73 -0.48 -13.93 -1.08
CA VAL A 73 0.01 -12.88 -0.15
C VAL A 73 -0.98 -12.63 1.00
N GLY A 74 -2.18 -13.23 0.97
CA GLY A 74 -3.17 -13.08 2.03
C GLY A 74 -2.64 -13.48 3.42
N ASP A 75 -3.23 -12.95 4.49
CA ASP A 75 -2.77 -13.14 5.87
C ASP A 75 -2.69 -14.61 6.31
N ALA A 76 -3.50 -15.48 5.71
CA ALA A 76 -3.52 -16.92 5.97
C ALA A 76 -2.33 -17.67 5.34
N HIS A 77 -1.59 -17.04 4.42
CA HIS A 77 -0.45 -17.63 3.75
C HIS A 77 0.86 -17.17 4.39
N SER A 78 1.69 -18.14 4.75
CA SER A 78 3.01 -17.94 5.36
C SER A 78 4.03 -18.81 4.67
N TYR A 79 5.21 -18.25 4.42
CA TYR A 79 6.32 -18.93 3.80
C TYR A 79 7.43 -19.10 4.83
N THR A 80 7.92 -20.33 4.97
CA THR A 80 8.89 -20.70 6.00
C THR A 80 10.31 -20.29 5.63
N ASN A 81 10.60 -20.25 4.33
CA ASN A 81 11.90 -19.94 3.75
C ASN A 81 11.77 -19.35 2.34
N ASN A 82 12.89 -18.88 1.80
CA ASN A 82 12.93 -18.29 0.46
C ASN A 82 12.68 -19.33 -0.64
N GLU A 83 13.03 -20.60 -0.43
CA GLU A 83 12.76 -21.65 -1.42
C GLU A 83 11.26 -21.84 -1.68
N GLU A 84 10.44 -21.80 -0.62
CA GLU A 84 8.98 -21.84 -0.71
C GLU A 84 8.42 -20.60 -1.42
N ALA A 85 8.94 -19.42 -1.11
CA ALA A 85 8.56 -18.18 -1.80
C ALA A 85 8.90 -18.23 -3.30
N TYR A 86 10.10 -18.70 -3.65
CA TYR A 86 10.49 -18.85 -5.06
C TYR A 86 9.64 -19.90 -5.78
N LYS A 87 9.24 -20.97 -5.10
CA LYS A 87 8.33 -21.96 -5.67
C LYS A 87 6.97 -21.32 -5.96
N ALA A 88 6.42 -20.60 -4.99
CA ALA A 88 5.15 -19.91 -5.13
C ALA A 88 5.18 -18.86 -6.24
N ILE A 89 6.27 -18.10 -6.36
CA ILE A 89 6.46 -17.16 -7.48
C ILE A 89 6.40 -17.85 -8.83
N ARG A 90 7.08 -18.99 -8.99
CA ARG A 90 7.02 -19.74 -10.26
C ARG A 90 5.60 -20.21 -10.57
N GLU A 91 4.93 -20.81 -9.59
CA GLU A 91 3.55 -21.26 -9.74
C GLU A 91 2.60 -20.09 -10.07
N MET A 92 2.84 -18.91 -9.51
CA MET A 92 2.08 -17.69 -9.81
C MET A 92 2.36 -17.14 -11.22
N LEU A 93 3.61 -17.21 -11.68
CA LEU A 93 4.01 -16.79 -13.03
C LEU A 93 3.45 -17.72 -14.12
N ASP A 94 3.39 -19.03 -13.86
CA ASP A 94 2.84 -20.02 -14.79
C ASP A 94 1.35 -19.78 -15.12
N LEU A 95 0.63 -19.03 -14.27
CA LEU A 95 -0.76 -18.64 -14.54
C LEU A 95 -0.90 -17.62 -15.68
N LEU A 96 0.19 -16.93 -16.02
CA LEU A 96 0.20 -15.85 -17.01
C LEU A 96 0.64 -16.33 -18.41
N GLU A 97 1.07 -17.58 -18.56
CA GLU A 97 1.46 -18.19 -19.84
C GLU A 97 0.24 -18.62 -20.69
#